data_AF-A0A8I0L4R5-F1
#
_entry.id   AF-A0A8I0L4R5-F1
#
_cell.length_a   1.000
_cell.length_b   1.000
_cell.length_c   1.000
_cell.angle_alpha   90.00
_cell.angle_beta   90.00
_cell.angle_gamma   90.00
#
_symmetry.space_group_name_H-M   'P 1'
#
loop_
_entity.id
_entity.type
_entity.pdbx_description
1 polymer ?
#
loop_
_entity_poly.entity_id
_entity_poly.type
_entity_poly.pdbx_seq_one_letter_code
_entity_poly.pdbx_strand_id
1 'polypeptide(L)' 'MNHEIYQSPLSERYASKELQYVFSPEMKFKTWRRLWIALAETEQELGLDITDEQIAELKAAKDDINYDVAK' A
#
# COMPACT_ATOMS: atom_id res chain seq x y z
N MET A 1 17.70 15.71 -3.56
CA MET A 1 18.12 14.55 -4.36
C MET A 1 19.41 14.05 -3.75
N ASN A 2 19.48 12.75 -3.46
CA ASN A 2 20.68 12.15 -2.92
C ASN A 2 21.58 11.77 -4.11
N HIS A 3 22.71 12.46 -4.28
CA HIS A 3 23.62 12.24 -5.41
C HIS A 3 24.59 11.07 -5.19
N GLU A 4 24.54 10.40 -4.04
CA GLU A 4 25.41 9.26 -3.70
C GLU A 4 24.80 7.91 -4.12
N ILE A 5 23.48 7.86 -4.36
CA ILE A 5 22.75 6.64 -4.72
C ILE A 5 22.24 6.72 -6.16
N TYR A 6 22.18 5.58 -6.84
CA TYR A 6 21.62 5.51 -8.20
C TYR A 6 20.16 5.96 -8.21
N GLN A 7 19.85 6.90 -9.10
CA GLN A 7 18.49 7.38 -9.35
C GLN A 7 18.17 7.18 -10.84
N SER A 8 16.95 6.71 -11.14
CA SER A 8 16.55 6.44 -12.51
C SER A 8 16.19 7.75 -13.24
N PRO A 9 16.77 8.03 -14.43
CA PRO A 9 16.38 9.20 -15.23
C PRO A 9 14.90 9.21 -15.59
N LEU A 10 14.29 8.02 -15.72
CA LEU A 10 12.85 7.89 -15.94
C LEU A 10 12.07 8.53 -14.79
N SER A 11 12.46 8.25 -13.54
CA SER A 11 11.80 8.76 -12.35
C SER A 11 12.07 10.25 -12.12
N GLU A 12 13.25 10.76 -12.45
CA GLU A 12 13.61 12.15 -12.09
C GLU A 12 13.33 13.18 -13.18
N ARG A 13 13.41 12.78 -14.45
CA ARG A 13 13.42 13.73 -15.58
C ARG A 13 12.26 13.54 -16.55
N TYR A 14 11.82 12.30 -16.77
CA TYR A 14 10.93 11.99 -17.89
C TYR A 14 9.49 11.66 -17.48
N ALA A 15 9.28 10.93 -16.39
CA ALA A 15 7.95 10.53 -15.95
C ALA A 15 7.20 11.68 -15.29
N SER A 16 5.89 11.77 -15.54
CA SER A 16 5.02 12.71 -14.83
C SER A 16 4.90 12.34 -13.35
N LYS A 17 4.52 13.31 -12.51
CA LYS A 17 4.35 13.09 -11.06
C LYS A 17 3.32 12.01 -10.76
N GLU A 18 2.25 11.95 -11.55
CA GLU A 18 1.17 10.97 -11.42
C GLU A 18 1.69 9.56 -11.69
N LEU A 19 2.48 9.37 -12.75
CA LEU A 19 3.07 8.08 -13.07
C LEU A 19 4.08 7.63 -12.00
N GLN A 20 4.90 8.56 -11.52
CA GLN A 20 5.82 8.28 -10.41
C GLN A 20 5.07 7.83 -9.15
N TYR A 21 3.93 8.44 -8.85
CA TYR A 21 3.11 8.04 -7.72
C TYR A 21 2.48 6.65 -7.92
N VAL A 22 1.97 6.34 -9.11
CA VAL A 22 1.40 5.01 -9.42
C VAL A 22 2.39 3.88 -9.14
N PHE A 23 3.68 4.09 -9.46
CA PHE A 23 4.75 3.11 -9.20
C PHE A 23 5.50 3.34 -7.88
N SER A 24 5.01 4.23 -7.02
CA SER A 24 5.65 4.50 -5.72
C SER A 24 5.42 3.36 -4.72
N PRO A 25 6.33 3.18 -3.74
CA PRO A 25 6.10 2.29 -2.62
C PRO A 25 4.81 2.60 -1.85
N GLU A 26 4.47 3.88 -1.72
CA GLU A 26 3.24 4.32 -1.06
C GLU A 26 1.98 3.76 -1.74
N MET A 27 1.86 3.96 -3.06
CA MET A 27 0.72 3.42 -3.82
C MET A 27 0.68 1.89 -3.75
N LYS A 28 1.84 1.23 -3.85
CA LYS A 28 1.94 -0.23 -3.74
C LYS A 28 1.39 -0.73 -2.40
N PHE A 29 1.89 -0.23 -1.28
CA PHE A 29 1.52 -0.73 0.05
C PHE A 29 0.09 -0.34 0.45
N LYS A 30 -0.38 0.85 0.09
CA LYS A 30 -1.80 1.22 0.27
C LYS A 30 -2.71 0.29 -0.53
N THR A 31 -2.32 -0.04 -1.76
CA THR A 31 -3.08 -0.98 -2.60
C THR A 31 -3.11 -2.39 -1.99
N TRP A 32 -1.99 -2.89 -1.46
CA TRP A 32 -1.96 -4.18 -0.77
C TRP A 32 -2.91 -4.24 0.44
N ARG A 33 -2.93 -3.18 1.27
CA ARG A 33 -3.86 -3.13 2.41
C ARG A 33 -5.31 -3.11 1.98
N ARG A 34 -5.64 -2.40 0.90
CA ARG A 34 -6.99 -2.44 0.31
C ARG A 34 -7.37 -3.85 -0.15
N LEU A 35 -6.44 -4.59 -0.74
CA LEU A 35 -6.66 -5.98 -1.15
C LEU A 35 -6.86 -6.90 0.05
N TRP A 36 -6.08 -6.73 1.13
CA TRP A 36 -6.26 -7.52 2.36
C TRP A 36 -7.58 -7.23 3.06
N ILE A 37 -8.03 -5.98 3.09
CA ILE A 37 -9.35 -5.63 3.63
C ILE A 37 -10.44 -6.32 2.81
N ALA A 38 -10.38 -6.21 1.48
CA ALA A 38 -11.36 -6.85 0.61
C ALA A 38 -11.35 -8.38 0.76
N LEU A 39 -10.17 -8.98 0.95
CA LEU A 39 -10.04 -10.41 1.22
C LEU A 39 -10.74 -10.78 2.54
N ALA A 40 -10.42 -10.08 3.63
CA ALA A 40 -11.01 -10.35 4.95
C ALA A 40 -12.54 -10.15 4.95
N GLU A 41 -13.05 -9.13 4.27
CA GLU A 41 -14.49 -8.92 4.07
C GLU A 41 -15.12 -10.11 3.33
N THR A 42 -14.50 -10.58 2.24
CA THR A 42 -15.02 -11.72 1.46
C THR A 42 -14.95 -13.02 2.26
N GLU A 43 -13.87 -13.25 3.00
CA GLU A 43 -13.68 -14.42 3.86
C GLU A 43 -14.74 -14.46 4.99
N GLN A 44 -15.04 -13.32 5.60
CA GLN A 44 -16.12 -13.17 6.58
C GLN A 44 -17.49 -13.49 5.96
N GLU A 45 -17.79 -12.94 4.78
CA GLU A 45 -19.03 -13.21 4.05
C GLU A 45 -19.20 -14.70 3.69
N LEU A 46 -18.09 -15.40 3.44
CA LEU A 46 -18.06 -16.85 3.19
C LEU A 46 -18.15 -17.71 4.45
N GLY A 47 -18.24 -17.09 5.63
CA GLY A 47 -18.46 -17.76 6.92
C GLY A 47 -17.18 -18.18 7.65
N LEU A 48 -16.02 -17.61 7.30
CA LEU A 48 -14.81 -17.74 8.12
C LEU A 48 -14.92 -16.87 9.37
N ASP A 49 -14.25 -17.30 10.44
CA ASP A 49 -14.25 -16.63 11.74
C ASP A 49 -13.37 -15.38 11.72
N ILE A 50 -13.94 -14.30 11.16
CA ILE A 50 -13.35 -12.96 11.12
C ILE A 50 -14.35 -12.00 11.74
N THR A 51 -13.91 -11.24 12.74
CA THR A 51 -14.79 -10.31 13.45
C THR A 51 -14.86 -8.95 12.76
N ASP A 52 -15.99 -8.26 12.92
CA ASP A 52 -16.16 -6.89 12.43
C ASP A 52 -15.11 -5.94 13.01
N GLU A 53 -14.68 -6.20 14.25
CA GLU A 53 -13.64 -5.43 14.94
C GLU A 53 -12.27 -5.56 14.24
N GLN A 54 -11.90 -6.77 13.80
CA GLN A 54 -10.67 -7.00 13.04
C GLN A 54 -10.69 -6.26 11.70
N ILE A 55 -11.80 -6.32 10.98
CA ILE A 55 -11.96 -5.59 9.71
C ILE A 55 -11.93 -4.08 9.95
N ALA A 56 -12.56 -3.59 11.02
CA ALA A 56 -12.54 -2.17 11.39
C ALA A 56 -11.12 -1.68 11.71
N GLU A 57 -10.31 -2.47 12.43
CA GLU A 57 -8.91 -2.18 12.69
C GLU A 57 -8.10 -2.10 11.40
N LEU A 58 -8.26 -3.07 10.49
CA LEU A 58 -7.59 -3.06 9.19
C LEU A 58 -7.95 -1.81 8.36
N LYS A 59 -9.23 -1.40 8.38
CA LYS A 59 -9.71 -0.20 7.69
C LYS A 59 -9.14 1.08 8.30
N ALA A 60 -9.05 1.17 9.63
CA ALA A 60 -8.47 2.31 10.33
C ALA A 60 -6.97 2.45 10.03
N ALA A 61 -6.26 1.32 9.96
CA ALA A 61 -4.83 1.30 9.69
C ALA A 61 -4.47 1.35 8.19
N LYS A 62 -5.43 1.36 7.25
CA LYS A 62 -5.16 1.16 5.81
C LYS A 62 -4.10 2.09 5.21
N ASP A 63 -3.96 3.31 5.73
CA ASP A 63 -3.04 4.34 5.25
C ASP A 63 -1.78 4.51 6.12
N ASP A 64 -1.70 3.86 7.29
CA ASP A 64 -0.60 4.00 8.26
C ASP A 64 0.56 3.02 8.01
N ILE A 65 1.39 3.31 7.02
CA ILE A 65 2.46 2.40 6.57
C ILE A 65 3.75 2.64 7.33
N ASN A 66 4.23 1.61 8.02
CA ASN A 66 5.58 1.60 8.59
C ASN A 66 6.60 1.21 7.51
N TYR A 67 7.26 2.22 6.93
CA TYR A 67 8.26 2.04 5.87
C TYR A 67 9.60 1.48 6.36
N ASP A 68 9.88 1.48 7.66
CA ASP A 68 11.11 0.89 8.20
C ASP A 68 11.08 -0.65 8.13
N VAL A 69 9.88 -1.22 8.19
CA VAL A 69 9.64 -2.67 8.09
C VAL A 69 9.21 -3.06 6.67
N ALA A 70 8.47 -2.21 5.98
CA ALA A 70 7.97 -2.49 4.63
C ALA A 70 9.09 -2.39 3.58
N LYS A 71 9.67 -3.54 3.19
CA LYS A 71 10.68 -3.68 2.13
C LYS A 71 10.10 -4.35 0.88
#